data_AF-A0A6G4VMC9-F1
#
_entry.id   AF-A0A6G4VMC9-F1
#
_cell.length_a   1.000
_cell.length_b   1.000
_cell.length_c   1.000
_cell.angle_alpha   90.00
_cell.angle_beta   90.00
_cell.angle_gamma   90.00
#
_symmetry.space_group_name_H-M   'P 1'
#
loop_
_entity.id
_entity.type
_entity.pdbx_description
1 polymer ?
#
loop_
_entity_poly.entity_id
_entity_poly.type
_entity_poly.pdbx_seq_one_letter_code
_entity_poly.pdbx_strand_id
1 'polypeptide(L)' 'MSETFLIDTSALIRFYRGRTGAEWDQLVGSGASPVDLLVAVTAQHHKLTVLHQDSDFETMTRATGQPVRRILD' A
#
# COMPACT_ATOMS: atom_id res chain seq x y z
N MET A 1 7.24 21.30 -6.74
CA MET A 1 5.84 20.82 -6.76
C MET A 1 5.73 19.71 -5.73
N SER A 2 4.81 19.79 -4.78
CA SER A 2 4.59 18.74 -3.76
C SER A 2 3.51 17.78 -4.25
N GLU A 3 3.80 16.47 -4.29
CA GLU A 3 2.78 15.43 -4.50
C GLU A 3 2.21 14.98 -3.14
N THR A 4 0.89 14.79 -3.07
CA THR A 4 0.19 14.28 -1.88
C THR A 4 -0.11 12.79 -2.10
N PHE A 5 0.22 11.98 -1.10
CA PHE A 5 -0.03 10.53 -1.09
C PHE A 5 -0.89 10.13 0.09
N LEU A 6 -1.65 9.06 -0.06
CA LEU A 6 -2.21 8.34 1.09
C LEU A 6 -1.30 7.13 1.37
N ILE A 7 -0.83 7.01 2.60
CA ILE A 7 0.07 5.94 3.03
C ILE A 7 -0.66 5.00 3.99
N ASP A 8 -0.51 3.70 3.79
CA ASP A 8 -0.94 2.72 4.77
C ASP A 8 -0.09 2.85 6.06
N THR A 9 -0.74 2.83 7.22
CA THR A 9 -0.08 2.96 8.53
C THR A 9 0.89 1.81 8.78
N SER A 10 0.59 0.62 8.27
CA SER A 10 1.49 -0.52 8.41
C SER A 10 2.77 -0.33 7.58
N ALA A 11 2.64 0.22 6.36
CA ALA A 11 3.78 0.64 5.54
C ALA A 11 4.65 1.71 6.24
N LEU A 12 4.02 2.69 6.91
CA LEU A 12 4.74 3.71 7.68
C LEU A 12 5.54 3.10 8.84
N ILE A 13 4.93 2.20 9.63
CA ILE A 13 5.60 1.54 10.75
C ILE A 13 6.75 0.65 10.25
N ARG A 14 6.59 -0.04 9.12
CA ARG A 14 7.64 -0.90 8.53
C ARG A 14 8.82 -0.09 8.04
N PHE A 15 8.55 1.02 7.33
CA PHE A 15 9.56 1.98 6.89
C PHE A 15 10.36 2.54 8.09
N TYR A 16 9.67 3.02 9.13
CA TYR A 16 10.34 3.54 10.33
C TYR A 16 11.13 2.48 11.12
N ARG A 17 10.79 1.20 10.99
CA ARG A 17 11.45 0.10 11.71
C ARG A 17 12.54 -0.60 10.88
N GLY A 18 12.76 -0.20 9.63
CA GLY A 18 13.72 -0.86 8.73
C GLY A 18 13.40 -2.34 8.47
N ARG A 19 12.12 -2.74 8.59
CA ARG A 19 11.68 -4.13 8.36
C ARG A 19 10.83 -4.17 7.09
N THR A 20 11.51 -4.09 5.95
CA THR A 20 10.92 -3.97 4.61
C THR A 20 11.06 -5.26 3.76
N GLY A 21 11.62 -6.34 4.32
CA GLY A 21 11.98 -7.55 3.58
C GLY A 21 10.79 -8.37 3.04
N ALA A 22 10.99 -8.94 1.83
CA ALA A 22 10.01 -9.76 1.09
C ALA A 22 9.59 -11.07 1.80
N GLU A 23 10.29 -11.47 2.85
CA GLU A 23 9.97 -12.67 3.65
C GLU A 23 8.61 -12.55 4.36
N TRP A 24 8.19 -11.33 4.71
CA TRP A 24 6.89 -11.09 5.36
C TRP A 24 5.69 -11.28 4.43
N ASP A 25 5.86 -11.02 3.13
CA ASP A 25 4.81 -11.24 2.11
C ASP A 25 4.48 -12.75 1.98
N GLN A 26 5.37 -13.65 2.42
CA GLN A 26 5.11 -15.10 2.47
C GLN A 26 4.46 -15.57 3.78
N LEU A 27 4.62 -14.82 4.88
CA LEU A 27 4.12 -15.21 6.21
C LEU A 27 2.70 -14.69 6.50
N VAL A 28 2.31 -13.57 5.88
CA VAL A 28 0.95 -13.03 5.95
C VAL A 28 0.16 -13.60 4.77
N GLY A 29 -0.98 -14.23 5.05
CA GLY A 29 -1.82 -14.84 4.02
C GLY A 29 -2.28 -13.83 2.97
N SER A 30 -2.41 -14.27 1.72
CA SER A 30 -2.79 -13.44 0.58
C SER A 30 -4.19 -12.83 0.73
N GLY A 31 -4.31 -11.51 0.53
CA GLY A 31 -5.59 -10.82 0.35
C GLY A 31 -5.71 -9.53 1.16
N ALA A 32 -6.18 -8.46 0.50
CA ALA A 32 -6.33 -7.14 1.10
C ALA A 32 -7.11 -7.19 2.41
N SER A 33 -6.49 -6.72 3.49
CA SER A 33 -7.17 -6.57 4.76
C SER A 33 -8.26 -5.49 4.66
N PRO A 34 -9.23 -5.46 5.59
CA PRO A 34 -10.21 -4.37 5.65
C PRO A 34 -9.58 -2.97 5.72
N VAL A 35 -8.38 -2.86 6.31
CA VAL A 35 -7.63 -1.60 6.39
C VAL A 35 -7.06 -1.24 5.02
N ASP A 36 -6.51 -2.20 4.29
CA ASP A 36 -5.99 -1.97 2.93
C ASP A 36 -7.10 -1.52 1.99
N LEU A 37 -8.29 -2.12 2.09
CA LEU A 37 -9.47 -1.70 1.35
C LEU A 37 -9.90 -0.27 1.71
N LEU A 38 -9.86 0.11 2.99
CA LEU A 38 -10.21 1.46 3.41
C LEU A 38 -9.22 2.50 2.87
N VAL A 39 -7.92 2.19 2.90
CA VAL A 39 -6.87 3.02 2.31
C VAL A 39 -7.09 3.13 0.80
N ALA A 40 -7.29 2.02 0.10
CA ALA A 40 -7.54 1.99 -1.34
C ALA A 40 -8.78 2.83 -1.71
N VAL A 41 -9.93 2.60 -1.08
CA VAL A 41 -11.16 3.36 -1.37
C VAL A 41 -10.99 4.85 -1.08
N THR A 42 -10.31 5.20 0.01
CA THR A 42 -10.05 6.59 0.37
C THR A 42 -9.15 7.27 -0.66
N ALA A 43 -8.04 6.64 -1.05
CA ALA A 43 -7.15 7.17 -2.08
C ALA A 43 -7.89 7.33 -3.42
N GLN A 44 -8.72 6.36 -3.81
CA GLN A 44 -9.51 6.44 -5.04
C GLN A 44 -10.51 7.60 -4.99
N HIS A 45 -11.25 7.73 -3.89
CA HIS A 45 -12.23 8.81 -3.69
C HIS A 45 -11.57 10.20 -3.77
N HIS A 46 -10.36 10.34 -3.22
CA HIS A 46 -9.61 11.59 -3.23
C HIS A 46 -8.68 11.77 -4.43
N LYS A 47 -8.68 10.83 -5.39
CA LYS A 47 -7.80 10.85 -6.58
C LYS A 47 -6.31 10.93 -6.22
N LEU A 48 -5.90 10.20 -5.18
CA LEU A 48 -4.53 10.10 -4.70
C LEU A 48 -3.90 8.79 -5.15
N THR A 49 -2.57 8.80 -5.25
CA THR A 49 -1.77 7.59 -5.39
C THR A 49 -1.56 6.97 -4.01
N VAL A 50 -1.78 5.66 -3.88
CA VAL A 50 -1.42 4.94 -2.65
C VAL A 50 0.08 4.70 -2.65
N LEU A 51 0.76 5.14 -1.59
CA LEU A 51 2.15 4.80 -1.33
C LEU A 51 2.19 3.60 -0.36
N HIS A 52 2.78 2.47 -0.77
CA HIS A 52 2.71 1.22 0.00
C HIS A 52 4.02 0.41 -0.05
N GLN A 53 4.11 -0.62 0.79
CA GLN A 53 5.16 -1.64 0.73
C GLN A 53 4.58 -3.04 0.94
N ASP A 54 3.35 -3.23 0.45
CA ASP A 54 2.55 -4.44 0.59
C ASP A 54 2.08 -4.91 -0.79
N SER A 55 2.24 -6.19 -1.12
CA SER A 55 1.87 -6.77 -2.42
C SER A 55 0.36 -6.80 -2.69
N ASP A 56 -0.48 -6.67 -1.66
CA ASP A 56 -1.93 -6.70 -1.84
C ASP A 56 -2.44 -5.48 -2.62
N PHE A 57 -1.78 -4.32 -2.48
CA PHE A 57 -2.09 -3.13 -3.29
C PHE A 57 -1.80 -3.33 -4.78
N GLU A 58 -0.73 -4.06 -5.13
CA GLU A 58 -0.44 -4.41 -6.53
C GLU A 58 -1.52 -5.32 -7.11
N THR A 59 -2.05 -6.23 -6.28
CA THR A 59 -3.17 -7.08 -6.67
C THR A 59 -4.46 -6.30 -6.86
N MET A 60 -4.74 -5.34 -5.98
CA MET A 60 -5.89 -4.44 -6.10
C MET A 60 -5.81 -3.56 -7.34
N THR A 61 -4.63 -3.02 -7.70
CA THR A 61 -4.46 -2.21 -8.91
C THR A 61 -4.82 -2.98 -10.17
N ARG A 62 -4.48 -4.28 -10.25
CA ARG A 62 -4.87 -5.10 -11.42
C ARG A 62 -6.39 -5.18 -11.59
N ALA A 63 -7.15 -5.14 -10.51
CA ALA A 63 -8.61 -5.20 -10.55
C ALA A 63 -9.28 -3.82 -10.72
N THR A 64 -8.69 -2.77 -10.17
CA THR A 64 -9.34 -1.45 -10.02
C THR A 64 -8.76 -0.36 -10.92
N GLY A 65 -7.54 -0.53 -11.43
CA GLY A 65 -6.80 0.51 -12.13
C GLY A 65 -6.32 1.65 -11.23
N GLN A 66 -6.46 1.53 -9.90
CA GLN A 66 -6.04 2.56 -8.96
C GLN A 66 -4.53 2.81 -9.04
N PRO A 67 -4.07 4.08 -9.06
CA PRO A 67 -2.66 4.39 -8.99
C PRO A 67 -2.06 4.00 -7.64
N VAL A 68 -1.00 3.19 -7.69
CA VAL A 68 -0.19 2.77 -6.54
C VAL A 68 1.28 3.01 -6.83
N ARG A 69 2.08 3.21 -5.79
CA ARG A 69 3.54 3.33 -5.86
C ARG A 69 4.14 2.55 -4.69
N ARG A 70 5.06 1.64 -4.99
CA ARG A 70 5.84 0.94 -3.96
C ARG A 70 6.94 1.87 -3.43
N ILE A 71 7.11 1.92 -2.10
CA ILE A 71 8.29 2.50 -1.47
C ILE A 71 9.43 1.53 -1.74
N LEU A 72 10.42 1.97 -2.52
CA LEU A 72 11.69 1.28 -2.68
C LEU A 72 12.66 1.94 -1.69
N ASP A 73 13.42 1.12 -0.97
CA ASP A 73 14.56 1.57 -0.17
C ASP A 73 15.68 2.13 -1.06
#